data_AF-A0A6L8ET49-F1
#
_entry.id   AF-A0A6L8ET49-F1
#
_cell.length_a   1.000
_cell.length_b   1.000
_cell.length_c   1.000
_cell.angle_alpha   90.00
_cell.angle_beta   90.00
_cell.angle_gamma   90.00
#
_symmetry.space_group_name_H-M   'P 1'
#
loop_
_entity.id
_entity.type
_entity.pdbx_description
1 polymer ?
#
loop_
_entity_poly.entity_id
_entity_poly.type
_entity_poly.pdbx_seq_one_letter_code
_entity_poly.pdbx_strand_id
1 'polypeptide(L)'
;MKHSDWTEADSRNAKRIWAEYQKQHDITERIGQTAGIDPKSGRIWFGDSAIEIVKKRETEGLTSPLFFQRVGYEAYLWKGGRR
;
A
#
# COMPACT_ATOMS: atom_id res chain seq x y z
N MET A 1 16.06 14.64 2.63
CA MET A 1 14.95 13.99 1.92
C MET A 1 13.83 15.00 1.79
N LYS A 2 13.47 15.43 0.57
CA LYS A 2 12.28 16.29 0.39
C LYS A 2 11.08 15.50 0.88
N HIS A 3 10.33 16.04 1.83
CA HIS A 3 9.01 15.52 2.16
C HIS A 3 8.26 15.46 0.84
N SER A 4 7.97 14.25 0.35
CA SER A 4 7.02 14.10 -0.74
C SER A 4 5.76 14.86 -0.32
N ASP A 5 5.26 15.75 -1.18
CA ASP A 5 4.04 16.54 -1.01
C ASP A 5 2.81 15.62 -0.93
N TRP A 6 2.79 14.75 0.07
CA TRP A 6 1.72 13.80 0.30
C TRP A 6 0.60 14.55 0.95
N THR A 7 -0.49 14.72 0.20
CA THR A 7 -1.67 15.42 0.64
C THR A 7 -2.67 14.44 1.23
N GLU A 8 -3.66 14.96 1.95
CA GLU A 8 -4.78 14.13 2.37
C GLU A 8 -5.60 13.62 1.16
N ALA A 9 -5.59 14.36 0.05
CA ALA A 9 -6.21 13.92 -1.19
C ALA A 9 -5.53 12.66 -1.76
N ASP A 10 -4.20 12.55 -1.65
CA ASP A 10 -3.45 11.35 -2.03
C ASP A 10 -3.90 10.13 -1.19
N SER A 11 -4.02 10.29 0.13
CA SER A 11 -4.54 9.24 1.01
C SER A 11 -5.97 8.81 0.62
N ARG A 12 -6.86 9.77 0.34
CA ARG A 12 -8.24 9.47 -0.09
C ARG A 12 -8.26 8.74 -1.42
N ASN A 13 -7.43 9.17 -2.38
CA ASN A 13 -7.38 8.53 -3.70
C ASN A 13 -6.81 7.11 -3.62
N ALA A 14 -5.73 6.88 -2.84
CA ALA A 14 -5.18 5.55 -2.63
C ALA A 14 -6.21 4.58 -2.03
N LYS A 15 -6.98 5.03 -1.03
CA LYS A 15 -8.07 4.23 -0.45
C LYS A 15 -9.15 3.90 -1.47
N ARG A 16 -9.53 4.86 -2.32
CA ARG A 16 -10.50 4.64 -3.41
C ARG A 16 -9.98 3.61 -4.41
N ILE A 17 -8.72 3.75 -4.86
CA ILE A 17 -8.05 2.79 -5.75
C ILE A 17 -8.07 1.39 -5.13
N TRP A 18 -7.74 1.28 -3.84
CA TRP A 18 -7.77 0.01 -3.14
C TRP A 18 -9.15 -0.64 -3.10
N ALA A 19 -10.17 0.14 -2.77
CA ALA A 19 -11.55 -0.34 -2.69
C ALA A 19 -12.05 -0.83 -4.05
N GLU A 20 -11.73 -0.11 -5.14
CA GLU A 20 -12.08 -0.53 -6.49
C GLU A 20 -11.32 -1.78 -6.93
N TYR A 21 -10.02 -1.89 -6.59
CA TYR A 21 -9.23 -3.08 -6.90
C TYR A 21 -9.82 -4.34 -6.24
N GLN A 22 -10.22 -4.25 -4.97
CA GLN A 22 -10.82 -5.37 -4.23
C GLN A 22 -12.16 -5.84 -4.81
N LYS A 23 -12.92 -4.95 -5.45
CA LYS A 23 -14.18 -5.32 -6.11
C LYS A 23 -13.95 -6.07 -7.43
N GLN A 24 -12.85 -5.76 -8.11
CA GLN A 24 -12.56 -6.25 -9.46
C GLN A 24 -11.67 -7.49 -9.46
N HIS A 25 -10.91 -7.72 -8.39
CA HIS A 25 -9.94 -8.79 -8.29
C HIS A 25 -10.19 -9.67 -7.07
N ASP A 26 -10.13 -10.98 -7.27
CA ASP A 26 -10.02 -11.91 -6.16
C ASP A 26 -8.64 -11.74 -5.50
N ILE A 27 -8.66 -11.45 -4.21
CA ILE A 27 -7.48 -11.19 -3.37
C ILE A 27 -7.37 -12.19 -2.22
N THR A 28 -8.16 -13.27 -2.23
CA THR A 28 -8.19 -14.29 -1.17
C THR A 28 -6.82 -14.92 -0.94
N GLU A 29 -6.08 -15.26 -1.99
CA GLU A 29 -4.71 -15.80 -1.90
C GLU A 29 -3.68 -14.79 -1.39
N ARG A 30 -4.03 -13.49 -1.38
CA ARG A 30 -3.15 -12.40 -0.93
C ARG A 30 -3.47 -11.95 0.49
N ILE A 31 -4.44 -12.56 1.16
CA ILE A 31 -4.79 -12.24 2.55
C ILE A 31 -3.55 -12.37 3.41
N GLY A 32 -3.30 -11.35 4.24
CA GLY A 32 -2.12 -11.30 5.08
C GLY A 32 -0.86 -10.81 4.36
N GLN A 33 -0.89 -10.45 3.07
CA GLN A 33 0.19 -9.69 2.45
C GLN A 33 0.01 -8.17 2.66
N THR A 34 1.07 -7.41 2.37
CA THR A 34 1.04 -5.95 2.30
C THR A 34 0.73 -5.52 0.87
N ALA A 35 -0.21 -4.60 0.70
CA ALA A 35 -0.44 -3.85 -0.53
C ALA A 35 0.19 -2.45 -0.40
N GLY A 36 1.03 -2.07 -1.36
CA GLY A 36 1.53 -0.71 -1.54
C GLY A 36 0.83 -0.07 -2.72
N ILE A 37 0.28 1.13 -2.54
CA ILE A 37 -0.65 1.77 -3.47
C ILE A 37 -0.14 3.15 -3.83
N ASP A 38 0.07 3.40 -5.11
CA ASP A 38 0.45 4.72 -5.60
C ASP A 38 -0.80 5.52 -5.99
N PRO A 39 -1.12 6.60 -5.26
CA PRO A 39 -2.29 7.42 -5.54
C PRO A 39 -2.19 8.19 -6.86
N LYS A 40 -1.00 8.36 -7.44
CA LYS A 40 -0.80 9.10 -8.69
C LYS A 40 -0.96 8.21 -9.91
N SER A 41 -0.32 7.04 -9.89
CA SER A 41 -0.36 6.10 -11.03
C SER A 41 -1.48 5.07 -10.96
N GLY A 42 -2.10 4.87 -9.78
CA GLY A 42 -3.07 3.79 -9.58
C GLY A 42 -2.46 2.39 -9.50
N ARG A 43 -1.13 2.28 -9.55
CA ARG A 43 -0.43 1.00 -9.48
C ARG A 43 -0.45 0.45 -8.05
N ILE A 44 -0.54 -0.87 -7.97
CA ILE A 44 -0.59 -1.62 -6.71
C ILE A 44 0.49 -2.70 -6.75
N TRP A 45 1.27 -2.77 -5.69
CA TRP A 45 2.28 -3.80 -5.48
C TRP A 45 1.90 -4.63 -4.25
N PHE A 46 2.20 -5.92 -4.31
CA PHE A 46 2.05 -6.84 -3.18
C PHE A 46 3.41 -7.36 -2.74
N GLY A 47 3.55 -7.60 -1.44
CA GLY A 47 4.72 -8.21 -0.83
C GLY A 47 4.44 -8.55 0.63
N ASP A 48 5.34 -9.29 1.29
CA ASP A 48 5.13 -9.72 2.67
C ASP A 48 5.24 -8.54 3.65
N SER A 49 5.99 -7.50 3.26
CA SER A 49 6.16 -6.26 4.04
C SER A 49 6.26 -5.00 3.17
N ALA A 50 6.01 -3.82 3.76
CA ALA A 50 6.24 -2.54 3.07
C ALA A 50 7.70 -2.35 2.65
N ILE A 51 8.65 -2.82 3.47
CA ILE A 51 10.08 -2.70 3.20
C ILE A 51 10.45 -3.48 1.93
N GLU A 52 9.92 -4.69 1.78
CA GLU A 52 10.14 -5.50 0.58
C GLU A 52 9.62 -4.79 -0.67
N ILE A 53 8.40 -4.24 -0.61
CA ILE A 53 7.80 -3.50 -1.71
C ILE A 53 8.64 -2.28 -2.09
N VAL A 54 9.11 -1.50 -1.10
CA VAL A 54 9.98 -0.34 -1.33
C VAL A 54 11.29 -0.76 -1.98
N LYS A 55 11.98 -1.77 -1.44
CA LYS A 55 13.25 -2.26 -2.00
C LYS A 55 13.09 -2.73 -3.44
N LYS A 56 12.03 -3.49 -3.74
CA LYS A 56 11.76 -3.96 -5.10
C LYS A 56 11.55 -2.77 -6.05
N ARG A 57 10.78 -1.77 -5.63
CA ARG A 57 10.54 -0.56 -6.43
C ARG A 57 11.79 0.29 -6.63
N GLU A 58 12.66 0.38 -5.62
CA GLU A 58 13.95 1.06 -5.75
C GLU A 58 14.83 0.42 -6.83
N THR A 59 14.82 -0.92 -6.96
CA THR A 59 15.54 -1.59 -8.06
C THR A 59 14.98 -1.28 -9.45
N GLU A 60 13.71 -0.87 -9.52
CA GLU A 60 13.03 -0.42 -10.75
C GLU A 60 13.14 1.11 -10.95
N GLY A 61 13.88 1.82 -10.08
CA GLY A 61 14.01 3.28 -10.12
C GLY A 61 12.76 4.04 -9.65
N LEU A 62 11.79 3.36 -9.06
CA LEU A 62 10.54 3.94 -8.58
C LEU A 62 10.66 4.40 -7.12
N THR A 63 10.72 5.71 -6.91
CA THR A 63 10.89 6.33 -5.58
C THR A 63 9.66 7.08 -5.08
N SER A 64 8.53 7.04 -5.82
CA SER A 64 7.31 7.72 -5.37
C SER A 64 6.77 7.08 -4.09
N PRO A 65 6.23 7.88 -3.14
CA PRO A 65 5.66 7.37 -1.90
C PRO A 65 4.44 6.49 -2.18
N LEU A 66 4.17 5.55 -1.27
CA LEU A 66 3.01 4.65 -1.34
C LEU A 66 2.15 4.75 -0.07
N PHE A 67 0.86 4.51 -0.25
CA PHE A 67 -0.04 4.18 0.83
C PHE A 67 0.01 2.67 1.07
N PHE A 68 0.19 2.22 2.32
CA PHE A 68 0.26 0.80 2.64
C PHE A 68 -0.98 0.32 3.38
N GLN A 69 -1.51 -0.83 2.97
CA GLN A 69 -2.64 -1.52 3.61
C GLN A 69 -2.35 -3.01 3.71
N ARG A 70 -2.82 -3.67 4.78
CA ARG A 70 -2.71 -5.13 4.92
C ARG A 70 -3.94 -5.75 4.27
N VAL A 71 -3.75 -6.69 3.37
CA VAL A 71 -4.86 -7.33 2.64
C VAL A 71 -5.67 -8.19 3.61
N GLY A 72 -6.99 -8.00 3.61
CA GLY A 72 -7.90 -8.69 4.53
C GLY A 72 -8.00 -8.11 5.95
N TYR A 73 -7.31 -6.99 6.23
CA TYR A 73 -7.37 -6.31 7.53
C TYR A 73 -7.64 -4.81 7.35
N GLU A 74 -8.51 -4.25 8.20
CA GLU A 74 -8.86 -2.82 8.13
C GLU A 74 -7.69 -1.89 8.53
N ALA A 75 -6.70 -2.38 9.28
CA ALA A 75 -5.54 -1.60 9.73
C ALA A 75 -4.21 -2.28 9.40
N TYR A 76 -3.23 -1.48 8.93
CA TYR A 76 -1.87 -1.94 8.60
C TYR A 76 -1.00 -2.24 9.84
N LEU A 77 -1.18 -1.46 10.91
CA LEU A 77 -0.48 -1.61 12.18
C LEU A 77 -1.48 -1.39 13.31
N TRP A 78 -1.69 -2.42 14.14
CA TRP A 78 -2.30 -2.22 15.46
C TRP A 78 -1.17 -1.96 16.45
N LYS A 79 -1.07 -0.73 16.95
CA LYS A 79 -0.12 -0.38 18.01
C LYS A 79 -0.70 -0.88 19.34
N GLY A 80 -0.59 -2.19 19.62
CA GLY A 80 -1.19 -2.79 20.81
C GLY A 80 -1.05 -4.30 20.84
N GLY A 81 0.08 -4.78 21.35
CA GLY A 81 0.33 -6.20 21.60
C GLY A 81 1.47 -6.40 22.58
N ARG A 82 1.46 -5.68 23.71
CA ARG A 82 2.25 -6.05 24.89
C ARG A 82 1.54 -7.23 25.55
N ARG A 83 2.18 -8.40 25.57
CA ARG A 83 2.06 -9.32 26.70
C ARG A 83 3.19 -9.00 27.66
#